data_AF-A0A914BXZ5-F1
#
_entry.id   AF-A0A914BXZ5-F1
#
_cell.length_a   1.000
_cell.length_b   1.000
_cell.length_c   1.000
_cell.angle_alpha   90.00
_cell.angle_beta   90.00
_cell.angle_gamma   90.00
#
_symmetry.space_group_name_H-M   'P 1'
#
loop_
_entity.id
_entity.type
_entity.pdbx_description
1 polymer ?
#
loop_
_entity_poly.entity_id
_entity_poly.type
_entity_poly.pdbx_seq_one_letter_code
_entity_poly.pdbx_strand_id
1 'polypeptide(L)'
;MTETNLVDDGESKEKESSNKATSSISKLDTLSREDLLRHLKKQTINLKEARKQIETLQNQLVDAKREKEKAQDHSQQNGTEISKSDLISLELSDYKKSLDQAQKQLAHAKDGLAEKDTLIRDLTERIDTVSQEKALIEETVKELKTSLSKIEKEIKEKDMTIMENAKENHALSLQINQLRADFESEIDDLKATIKRQKDELSQQRDGFSSRNSEMRNLRSQCELLQRQYDDLNVEYNTFKERAQYVLKQKTEEKPVTQTSTYEIEELLKTLAMRNEKISQISEKCNILEEELHAAQEHARNLRAELTDSQASLNSLQQRQADERRRLHADYESRLRQNSATIDALNKELTQLRDQFSEEKNRLIETFNRQTSELTLQNQHLTEKIIELNSAMKKTNDTENHTIKEVNRTQQKNIEDRIRTQLSKVPKPIDFSNNVRLSTENSNEHFVSETENSDADDLRSLQSILNGEDLDETQTICDDFPSMQSSFMDGISNQEDVCVKLQHTREMLSETEEINVKLMEQVKILKEEIRRMERNIEREQHINNTEYFKNVMLKFLAPPKVNDERVQLLPVLRTMLRLSPEETELVSNIVNESNQASGSQNSEWTSYLFSNML
;
A
#
# COMPACT_ATOMS: atom_id res chain seq x y z
N MET A 1 -43.53 -69.95 -38.67
CA MET A 1 -44.11 -68.81 -39.42
C MET A 1 -43.18 -68.51 -40.58
N THR A 2 -43.48 -68.76 -41.86
CA THR A 2 -44.60 -69.41 -42.59
C THR A 2 -43.99 -69.88 -43.92
N GLU A 3 -44.11 -71.09 -44.48
CA GLU A 3 -45.14 -72.15 -44.51
C GLU A 3 -46.28 -71.94 -45.54
N THR A 4 -46.01 -72.34 -46.80
CA THR A 4 -46.91 -72.72 -47.93
C THR A 4 -46.00 -73.28 -49.06
N ASN A 5 -46.10 -74.45 -49.69
CA ASN A 5 -47.04 -75.60 -49.72
C ASN A 5 -48.27 -75.52 -50.69
N LEU A 6 -48.11 -76.09 -51.91
CA LEU A 6 -49.12 -76.55 -52.90
C LEU A 6 -48.34 -77.25 -54.07
N VAL A 7 -48.60 -78.43 -54.66
CA VAL A 7 -49.60 -79.53 -54.60
C VAL A 7 -50.60 -79.62 -55.80
N ASP A 8 -50.64 -80.81 -56.43
CA ASP A 8 -51.69 -81.44 -57.29
C ASP A 8 -52.04 -80.88 -58.70
N ASP A 9 -52.57 -81.66 -59.68
CA ASP A 9 -52.66 -83.13 -59.95
C ASP A 9 -53.05 -83.38 -61.46
N GLY A 10 -53.10 -84.62 -61.98
CA GLY A 10 -53.47 -84.89 -63.39
C GLY A 10 -53.55 -86.37 -63.86
N GLU A 11 -54.39 -87.21 -63.25
CA GLU A 11 -54.84 -88.54 -63.73
C GLU A 11 -55.68 -88.53 -65.05
N SER A 12 -56.07 -89.63 -65.75
CA SER A 12 -55.64 -91.06 -65.95
C SER A 12 -56.58 -91.70 -67.03
N LYS A 13 -56.50 -93.04 -67.26
CA LYS A 13 -57.50 -93.96 -67.92
C LYS A 13 -57.58 -93.96 -69.47
N GLU A 14 -58.07 -95.00 -70.18
CA GLU A 14 -58.59 -96.34 -69.81
C GLU A 14 -58.27 -97.44 -70.87
N LYS A 15 -58.80 -98.68 -70.72
CA LYS A 15 -58.54 -99.87 -71.57
C LYS A 15 -59.80 -100.44 -72.27
N GLU A 16 -59.55 -101.42 -73.17
CA GLU A 16 -60.26 -102.72 -73.29
C GLU A 16 -61.41 -102.91 -74.32
N SER A 17 -61.29 -103.97 -75.14
CA SER A 17 -62.37 -104.89 -75.60
C SER A 17 -61.80 -105.97 -76.54
N SER A 18 -62.57 -107.02 -76.87
CA SER A 18 -62.01 -108.32 -77.31
C SER A 18 -62.95 -109.21 -78.18
N ASN A 19 -62.33 -110.09 -78.99
CA ASN A 19 -62.81 -111.38 -79.55
C ASN A 19 -64.17 -111.50 -80.30
N LYS A 20 -64.10 -111.78 -81.62
CA LYS A 20 -64.91 -112.77 -82.41
C LYS A 20 -64.58 -112.64 -83.93
N ALA A 21 -64.76 -113.63 -84.81
CA ALA A 21 -65.12 -115.06 -84.68
C ALA A 21 -64.58 -115.85 -85.90
N THR A 22 -64.42 -117.17 -85.76
CA THR A 22 -64.12 -118.12 -86.84
C THR A 22 -65.40 -118.74 -87.41
N SER A 23 -65.66 -118.64 -88.73
CA SER A 23 -66.65 -119.47 -89.47
C SER A 23 -66.68 -119.13 -90.97
N SER A 24 -66.03 -119.93 -91.84
CA SER A 24 -66.22 -119.89 -93.32
C SER A 24 -65.64 -121.12 -94.06
N ILE A 25 -65.72 -122.33 -93.49
CA ILE A 25 -65.27 -123.57 -94.16
C ILE A 25 -66.40 -124.61 -94.13
N SER A 26 -67.30 -124.57 -95.15
CA SER A 26 -68.31 -125.62 -95.48
C SER A 26 -69.37 -125.18 -96.51
N LYS A 27 -69.02 -124.37 -97.54
CA LYS A 27 -69.95 -123.98 -98.63
C LYS A 27 -69.28 -123.93 -100.02
N LEU A 28 -68.50 -124.96 -100.36
CA LEU A 28 -67.77 -125.03 -101.64
C LEU A 28 -68.40 -125.97 -102.68
N ASP A 29 -69.10 -127.02 -102.27
CA ASP A 29 -69.52 -128.12 -103.17
C ASP A 29 -70.89 -127.94 -103.85
N THR A 30 -71.44 -126.71 -103.91
CA THR A 30 -72.77 -126.42 -104.51
C THR A 30 -72.83 -125.15 -105.37
N LEU A 31 -71.69 -124.49 -105.63
CA LEU A 31 -71.64 -123.26 -106.43
C LEU A 31 -71.27 -123.54 -107.89
N SER A 32 -71.93 -122.84 -108.82
CA SER A 32 -71.61 -122.88 -110.24
C SER A 32 -70.23 -122.27 -110.52
N ARG A 33 -69.61 -122.69 -111.64
CA ARG A 33 -68.30 -122.22 -112.12
C ARG A 33 -68.20 -120.70 -112.20
N GLU A 34 -69.30 -120.04 -112.51
CA GLU A 34 -69.43 -118.57 -112.60
C GLU A 34 -69.17 -117.86 -111.26
N ASP A 35 -69.67 -118.42 -110.15
CA ASP A 35 -69.62 -117.78 -108.83
C ASP A 35 -68.28 -118.01 -108.12
N LEU A 36 -67.63 -119.16 -108.37
CA LEU A 36 -66.25 -119.37 -107.95
C LEU A 36 -65.31 -118.34 -108.59
N LEU A 37 -65.56 -117.99 -109.86
CA LEU A 37 -64.85 -116.93 -110.59
C LEU A 37 -65.09 -115.53 -110.01
N ARG A 38 -66.32 -115.24 -109.53
CA ARG A 38 -66.62 -114.02 -108.78
C ARG A 38 -65.92 -113.97 -107.43
N HIS A 39 -65.86 -115.09 -106.69
CA HIS A 39 -65.16 -115.17 -105.41
C HIS A 39 -63.65 -114.95 -105.56
N LEU A 40 -63.01 -115.59 -106.54
CA LEU A 40 -61.58 -115.40 -106.85
C LEU A 40 -61.26 -113.97 -107.27
N LYS A 41 -62.12 -113.33 -108.09
CA LYS A 41 -61.98 -111.89 -108.39
C LYS A 41 -62.06 -111.02 -107.14
N LYS A 42 -62.97 -111.32 -106.20
CA LYS A 42 -63.08 -110.55 -104.94
C LYS A 42 -61.85 -110.73 -104.05
N GLN A 43 -61.35 -111.96 -103.86
CA GLN A 43 -60.07 -112.19 -103.15
C GLN A 43 -58.90 -111.44 -103.81
N THR A 44 -58.84 -111.41 -105.15
CA THR A 44 -57.78 -110.71 -105.89
C THR A 44 -57.81 -109.18 -105.67
N ILE A 45 -58.99 -108.59 -105.46
CA ILE A 45 -59.13 -107.17 -105.11
C ILE A 45 -58.63 -106.92 -103.68
N ASN A 46 -59.11 -107.70 -102.71
CA ASN A 46 -58.69 -107.57 -101.31
C ASN A 46 -57.15 -107.72 -101.15
N LEU A 47 -56.51 -108.62 -101.91
CA LEU A 47 -55.05 -108.78 -101.90
C LEU A 47 -54.29 -107.58 -102.51
N LYS A 48 -54.90 -106.81 -103.43
CA LYS A 48 -54.32 -105.54 -103.91
C LYS A 48 -54.44 -104.42 -102.87
N GLU A 49 -55.56 -104.35 -102.16
CA GLU A 49 -55.77 -103.36 -101.10
C GLU A 49 -54.83 -103.61 -99.91
N ALA A 50 -54.68 -104.88 -99.49
CA ALA A 50 -53.71 -105.27 -98.46
C ALA A 50 -52.26 -104.91 -98.85
N ARG A 51 -51.86 -105.07 -100.12
CA ARG A 51 -50.55 -104.61 -100.60
C ARG A 51 -50.37 -103.09 -100.50
N LYS A 52 -51.38 -102.30 -100.85
CA LYS A 52 -51.35 -100.83 -100.68
C LYS A 52 -51.21 -100.42 -99.22
N GLN A 53 -51.87 -101.14 -98.29
CA GLN A 53 -51.73 -100.87 -96.86
C GLN A 53 -50.31 -101.16 -96.34
N ILE A 54 -49.69 -102.26 -96.78
CA ILE A 54 -48.29 -102.58 -96.46
C ILE A 54 -47.33 -101.51 -97.00
N GLU A 55 -47.53 -101.07 -98.25
CA GLU A 55 -46.73 -100.01 -98.90
C GLU A 55 -46.82 -98.68 -98.14
N THR A 56 -48.02 -98.26 -97.71
CA THR A 56 -48.17 -97.05 -96.88
C THR A 56 -47.55 -97.17 -95.48
N LEU A 57 -47.65 -98.35 -94.84
CA LEU A 57 -47.02 -98.59 -93.54
C LEU A 57 -45.48 -98.62 -93.64
N GLN A 58 -44.92 -99.11 -94.75
CA GLN A 58 -43.48 -99.06 -95.00
C GLN A 58 -42.97 -97.62 -95.12
N ASN A 59 -43.70 -96.75 -95.83
CA ASN A 59 -43.33 -95.33 -95.94
C ASN A 59 -43.37 -94.62 -94.57
N GLN A 60 -44.45 -94.81 -93.79
CA GLN A 60 -44.56 -94.26 -92.44
C GLN A 60 -43.40 -94.71 -91.52
N LEU A 61 -42.93 -95.96 -91.67
CA LEU A 61 -41.80 -96.48 -90.89
C LEU A 61 -40.42 -95.93 -91.36
N VAL A 62 -40.31 -95.44 -92.60
CA VAL A 62 -39.11 -94.71 -93.07
C VAL A 62 -39.10 -93.28 -92.53
N ASP A 63 -40.23 -92.58 -92.54
CA ASP A 63 -40.32 -91.21 -92.04
C ASP A 63 -40.13 -91.15 -90.51
N ALA A 64 -40.74 -92.07 -89.75
CA ALA A 64 -40.51 -92.19 -88.31
C ALA A 64 -39.04 -92.50 -87.95
N LYS A 65 -38.30 -93.21 -88.81
CA LYS A 65 -36.84 -93.39 -88.64
C LYS A 65 -36.07 -92.09 -88.86
N ARG A 66 -36.42 -91.30 -89.89
CA ARG A 66 -35.81 -89.99 -90.15
C ARG A 66 -36.05 -88.98 -89.03
N GLU A 67 -37.22 -89.00 -88.39
CA GLU A 67 -37.47 -88.15 -87.22
C GLU A 67 -36.64 -88.58 -86.01
N LYS A 68 -36.51 -89.89 -85.75
CA LYS A 68 -35.62 -90.39 -84.69
C LYS A 68 -34.15 -89.98 -84.94
N GLU A 69 -33.69 -90.09 -86.18
CA GLU A 69 -32.31 -89.76 -86.57
C GLU A 69 -32.01 -88.26 -86.30
N LYS A 70 -32.90 -87.37 -86.73
CA LYS A 70 -32.83 -85.92 -86.42
C LYS A 70 -32.85 -85.63 -84.92
N ALA A 71 -33.69 -86.31 -84.14
CA ALA A 71 -33.77 -86.13 -82.70
C ALA A 71 -32.48 -86.58 -81.98
N GLN A 72 -31.82 -87.63 -82.51
CA GLN A 72 -30.55 -88.12 -81.99
C GLN A 72 -29.40 -87.12 -82.26
N ASP A 73 -29.37 -86.49 -83.43
CA ASP A 73 -28.39 -85.44 -83.76
C ASP A 73 -28.54 -84.21 -82.83
N HIS A 74 -29.77 -83.76 -82.56
CA HIS A 74 -30.02 -82.66 -81.62
C HIS A 74 -29.50 -83.00 -80.20
N SER A 75 -29.70 -84.25 -79.75
CA SER A 75 -29.17 -84.70 -78.46
C SER A 75 -27.64 -84.72 -78.37
N GLN A 76 -26.90 -84.75 -79.50
CA GLN A 76 -25.44 -84.66 -79.50
C GLN A 76 -24.93 -83.22 -79.50
N GLN A 77 -25.66 -82.27 -80.10
CA GLN A 77 -25.26 -80.86 -80.10
C GLN A 77 -25.27 -80.21 -78.71
N ASN A 78 -26.16 -80.66 -77.81
CA ASN A 78 -26.22 -80.19 -76.41
C ASN A 78 -24.95 -80.51 -75.60
N GLY A 79 -24.09 -81.42 -76.05
CA GLY A 79 -22.77 -81.62 -75.43
C GLY A 79 -21.91 -80.34 -75.41
N THR A 80 -22.15 -79.41 -76.35
CA THR A 80 -21.45 -78.12 -76.40
C THR A 80 -21.94 -77.11 -75.35
N GLU A 81 -23.08 -77.34 -74.70
CA GLU A 81 -23.55 -76.50 -73.59
C GLU A 81 -22.87 -76.86 -72.27
N ILE A 82 -22.50 -78.14 -72.08
CA ILE A 82 -21.77 -78.59 -70.89
C ILE A 82 -20.39 -77.94 -70.84
N SER A 83 -19.63 -77.95 -71.94
CA SER A 83 -18.32 -77.26 -71.99
C SER A 83 -18.42 -75.73 -71.90
N LYS A 84 -19.56 -75.13 -72.28
CA LYS A 84 -19.83 -73.71 -72.00
C LYS A 84 -20.12 -73.49 -70.52
N SER A 85 -20.86 -74.39 -69.86
CA SER A 85 -21.11 -74.35 -68.41
C SER A 85 -19.80 -74.47 -67.63
N ASP A 86 -18.89 -75.36 -68.03
CA ASP A 86 -17.57 -75.50 -67.41
C ASP A 86 -16.70 -74.24 -67.62
N LEU A 87 -16.69 -73.68 -68.85
CA LEU A 87 -15.99 -72.43 -69.14
C LEU A 87 -16.55 -71.25 -68.32
N ILE A 88 -17.89 -71.10 -68.27
CA ILE A 88 -18.57 -70.11 -67.43
C ILE A 88 -18.27 -70.34 -65.95
N SER A 89 -18.12 -71.60 -65.49
CA SER A 89 -17.74 -71.89 -64.11
C SER A 89 -16.30 -71.46 -63.79
N LEU A 90 -15.38 -71.57 -64.75
CA LEU A 90 -13.99 -71.11 -64.63
C LEU A 90 -13.91 -69.58 -64.68
N GLU A 91 -14.63 -68.95 -65.60
CA GLU A 91 -14.78 -67.49 -65.67
C GLU A 91 -15.40 -66.94 -64.38
N LEU A 92 -16.48 -67.53 -63.86
CA LEU A 92 -17.07 -67.18 -62.57
C LEU A 92 -16.12 -67.44 -61.38
N SER A 93 -15.29 -68.48 -61.44
CA SER A 93 -14.21 -68.73 -60.48
C SER A 93 -13.19 -67.58 -60.48
N ASP A 94 -12.80 -67.10 -61.66
CA ASP A 94 -11.72 -66.12 -61.79
C ASP A 94 -12.24 -64.70 -61.59
N TYR A 95 -13.49 -64.40 -61.98
CA TYR A 95 -14.23 -63.22 -61.52
C TYR A 95 -14.42 -63.25 -59.99
N LYS A 96 -14.67 -64.41 -59.37
CA LYS A 96 -14.75 -64.52 -57.91
C LYS A 96 -13.40 -64.28 -57.24
N LYS A 97 -12.31 -64.87 -57.74
CA LYS A 97 -10.94 -64.59 -57.24
C LYS A 97 -10.58 -63.11 -57.39
N SER A 98 -10.93 -62.51 -58.53
CA SER A 98 -10.73 -61.08 -58.81
C SER A 98 -11.56 -60.21 -57.87
N LEU A 99 -12.82 -60.58 -57.59
CA LEU A 99 -13.69 -59.92 -56.62
C LEU A 99 -13.16 -60.06 -55.18
N ASP A 100 -12.74 -61.25 -54.76
CA ASP A 100 -12.14 -61.50 -53.45
C ASP A 100 -10.82 -60.71 -53.29
N GLN A 101 -10.02 -60.59 -54.36
CA GLN A 101 -8.80 -59.77 -54.38
C GLN A 101 -9.12 -58.27 -54.33
N ALA A 102 -10.11 -57.79 -55.10
CA ALA A 102 -10.57 -56.41 -55.06
C ALA A 102 -11.20 -56.05 -53.70
N GLN A 103 -11.92 -56.98 -53.06
CA GLN A 103 -12.44 -56.81 -51.71
C GLN A 103 -11.33 -56.74 -50.66
N LYS A 104 -10.27 -57.56 -50.77
CA LYS A 104 -9.09 -57.47 -49.90
C LYS A 104 -8.32 -56.15 -50.09
N GLN A 105 -8.16 -55.70 -51.33
CA GLN A 105 -7.56 -54.40 -51.63
C GLN A 105 -8.43 -53.25 -51.11
N LEU A 106 -9.76 -53.34 -51.22
CA LEU A 106 -10.71 -52.37 -50.67
C LEU A 106 -10.69 -52.34 -49.14
N ALA A 107 -10.55 -53.49 -48.47
CA ALA A 107 -10.38 -53.58 -47.02
C ALA A 107 -9.09 -52.88 -46.58
N HIS A 108 -7.93 -53.31 -47.11
CA HIS A 108 -6.64 -52.68 -46.81
C HIS A 108 -6.61 -51.18 -47.14
N ALA A 109 -7.31 -50.73 -48.19
CA ALA A 109 -7.44 -49.31 -48.53
C ALA A 109 -8.35 -48.53 -47.55
N LYS A 110 -9.33 -49.18 -46.91
CA LYS A 110 -10.13 -48.59 -45.83
C LYS A 110 -9.36 -48.55 -44.52
N ASP A 111 -8.65 -49.62 -44.18
CA ASP A 111 -7.86 -49.69 -42.94
C ASP A 111 -6.75 -48.64 -42.96
N GLY A 112 -5.97 -48.58 -44.05
CA GLY A 112 -4.97 -47.54 -44.31
C GLY A 112 -5.52 -46.17 -44.72
N LEU A 113 -6.85 -45.97 -44.68
CA LEU A 113 -7.51 -44.67 -44.67
C LEU A 113 -7.88 -44.29 -43.22
N ALA A 114 -8.46 -45.21 -42.45
CA ALA A 114 -8.76 -45.01 -41.04
C ALA A 114 -7.51 -44.65 -40.20
N GLU A 115 -6.36 -45.28 -40.47
CA GLU A 115 -5.06 -44.91 -39.86
C GLU A 115 -4.62 -43.47 -40.19
N LYS A 116 -4.98 -42.98 -41.38
CA LYS A 116 -4.71 -41.59 -41.78
C LYS A 116 -5.71 -40.63 -41.17
N ASP A 117 -6.98 -41.01 -41.07
CA ASP A 117 -8.02 -40.23 -40.41
C ASP A 117 -7.77 -40.12 -38.89
N THR A 118 -7.13 -41.12 -38.26
CA THR A 118 -6.60 -40.99 -36.89
C THR A 118 -5.41 -40.03 -36.85
N LEU A 119 -4.38 -40.24 -37.68
CA LEU A 119 -3.20 -39.37 -37.68
C LEU A 119 -3.54 -37.90 -38.00
N ILE A 120 -4.50 -37.65 -38.89
CA ILE A 120 -5.00 -36.29 -39.20
C ILE A 120 -5.67 -35.67 -37.98
N ARG A 121 -6.45 -36.43 -37.20
CA ARG A 121 -7.09 -35.92 -35.98
C ARG A 121 -6.04 -35.56 -34.93
N ASP A 122 -5.11 -36.46 -34.67
CA ASP A 122 -4.06 -36.30 -33.65
C ASP A 122 -3.14 -35.11 -34.01
N LEU A 123 -2.82 -34.94 -35.30
CA LEU A 123 -2.10 -33.76 -35.80
C LEU A 123 -2.93 -32.47 -35.74
N THR A 124 -4.25 -32.53 -35.92
CA THR A 124 -5.14 -31.37 -35.78
C THR A 124 -5.20 -30.92 -34.32
N GLU A 125 -5.38 -31.86 -33.39
CA GLU A 125 -5.36 -31.58 -31.94
C GLU A 125 -3.99 -31.04 -31.48
N ARG A 126 -2.87 -31.53 -32.05
CA ARG A 126 -1.56 -30.93 -31.78
C ARG A 126 -1.37 -29.55 -32.40
N ILE A 127 -1.97 -29.26 -33.55
CA ILE A 127 -2.00 -27.90 -34.12
C ILE A 127 -2.83 -26.96 -33.26
N ASP A 128 -4.01 -27.38 -32.80
CA ASP A 128 -4.91 -26.58 -31.96
C ASP A 128 -4.29 -26.28 -30.59
N THR A 129 -3.66 -27.27 -29.93
CA THR A 129 -2.93 -27.04 -28.68
C THR A 129 -1.74 -26.09 -28.85
N VAL A 130 -0.91 -26.25 -29.89
CA VAL A 130 0.19 -25.31 -30.20
C VAL A 130 -0.34 -23.91 -30.56
N SER A 131 -1.52 -23.80 -31.17
CA SER A 131 -2.19 -22.52 -31.45
C SER A 131 -2.65 -21.82 -30.17
N GLN A 132 -3.17 -22.57 -29.19
CA GLN A 132 -3.53 -22.05 -27.86
C GLN A 132 -2.29 -21.66 -27.04
N GLU A 133 -1.27 -22.53 -26.98
CA GLU A 133 0.04 -22.22 -26.38
C GLU A 133 0.61 -20.91 -26.94
N LYS A 134 0.59 -20.76 -28.27
CA LYS A 134 1.02 -19.54 -28.95
C LYS A 134 0.18 -18.31 -28.58
N ALA A 135 -1.14 -18.43 -28.48
CA ALA A 135 -2.02 -17.31 -28.14
C ALA A 135 -1.72 -16.77 -26.72
N LEU A 136 -1.51 -17.65 -25.75
CA LEU A 136 -1.13 -17.30 -24.37
C LEU A 136 0.25 -16.63 -24.31
N ILE A 137 1.21 -17.10 -25.11
CA ILE A 137 2.53 -16.46 -25.24
C ILE A 137 2.39 -15.07 -25.89
N GLU A 138 1.54 -14.91 -26.92
CA GLU A 138 1.26 -13.60 -27.51
C GLU A 138 0.49 -12.65 -26.57
N GLU A 139 -0.21 -13.15 -25.56
CA GLU A 139 -0.90 -12.35 -24.53
C GLU A 139 0.06 -11.88 -23.44
N THR A 140 0.77 -12.81 -22.79
CA THR A 140 1.82 -12.50 -21.80
C THR A 140 2.91 -11.57 -22.34
N VAL A 141 3.30 -11.71 -23.62
CA VAL A 141 4.25 -10.78 -24.28
C VAL A 141 3.65 -9.36 -24.49
N LYS A 142 2.32 -9.20 -24.57
CA LYS A 142 1.68 -7.86 -24.56
C LYS A 142 1.68 -7.30 -23.15
N GLU A 143 1.31 -8.08 -22.15
CA GLU A 143 1.32 -7.67 -20.74
C GLU A 143 2.71 -7.20 -20.30
N LEU A 144 3.75 -8.01 -20.53
CA LEU A 144 5.15 -7.66 -20.24
C LEU A 144 5.62 -6.39 -20.98
N LYS A 145 5.14 -6.14 -22.19
CA LYS A 145 5.42 -4.86 -22.89
C LYS A 145 4.71 -3.68 -22.24
N THR A 146 3.48 -3.85 -21.75
CA THR A 146 2.78 -2.78 -21.02
C THR A 146 3.44 -2.49 -19.68
N SER A 147 3.84 -3.50 -18.90
CA SER A 147 4.53 -3.30 -17.62
C SER A 147 5.91 -2.67 -17.81
N LEU A 148 6.69 -3.11 -18.80
CA LEU A 148 7.95 -2.45 -19.19
C LEU A 148 7.73 -0.97 -19.55
N SER A 149 6.70 -0.65 -20.36
CA SER A 149 6.41 0.74 -20.73
C SER A 149 6.00 1.62 -19.53
N LYS A 150 5.37 1.03 -18.50
CA LYS A 150 5.03 1.70 -17.24
C LYS A 150 6.28 1.93 -16.38
N ILE A 151 7.12 0.91 -16.22
CA ILE A 151 8.40 1.01 -15.48
C ILE A 151 9.33 2.02 -16.15
N GLU A 152 9.44 2.03 -17.47
CA GLU A 152 10.18 3.04 -18.23
C GLU A 152 9.70 4.47 -17.97
N LYS A 153 8.39 4.67 -17.79
CA LYS A 153 7.81 5.98 -17.47
C LYS A 153 8.12 6.37 -16.02
N GLU A 154 7.96 5.44 -15.09
CA GLU A 154 8.25 5.65 -13.67
C GLU A 154 9.74 5.97 -13.44
N ILE A 155 10.66 5.28 -14.12
CA ILE A 155 12.10 5.60 -14.10
C ILE A 155 12.34 7.04 -14.58
N LYS A 156 11.78 7.44 -15.73
CA LYS A 156 11.96 8.81 -16.27
C LYS A 156 11.38 9.88 -15.34
N GLU A 157 10.29 9.59 -14.64
CA GLU A 157 9.71 10.47 -13.62
C GLU A 157 10.60 10.56 -12.37
N LYS A 158 11.19 9.44 -11.91
CA LYS A 158 12.15 9.41 -10.81
C LYS A 158 13.44 10.16 -11.14
N ASP A 159 14.03 9.94 -12.32
CA ASP A 159 15.23 10.65 -12.79
C ASP A 159 15.04 12.17 -12.78
N MET A 160 13.86 12.65 -13.22
CA MET A 160 13.52 14.07 -13.18
C MET A 160 13.46 14.62 -11.74
N THR A 161 12.83 13.91 -10.80
CA THR A 161 12.86 14.32 -9.37
C THR A 161 14.27 14.25 -8.77
N ILE A 162 15.11 13.30 -9.17
CA ILE A 162 16.51 13.21 -8.72
C ILE A 162 17.30 14.43 -9.25
N MET A 163 17.10 14.83 -10.50
CA MET A 163 17.70 16.04 -11.06
C MET A 163 17.20 17.34 -10.40
N GLU A 164 15.94 17.40 -9.96
CA GLU A 164 15.39 18.55 -9.23
C GLU A 164 16.00 18.63 -7.82
N ASN A 165 15.95 17.54 -7.06
CA ASN A 165 16.53 17.43 -5.72
C ASN A 165 18.05 17.71 -5.73
N ALA A 166 18.77 17.31 -6.79
CA ALA A 166 20.20 17.60 -6.94
C ALA A 166 20.48 19.10 -7.11
N LYS A 167 19.63 19.83 -7.84
CA LYS A 167 19.73 21.30 -7.98
C LYS A 167 19.42 22.01 -6.67
N GLU A 168 18.39 21.58 -5.95
CA GLU A 168 18.03 22.16 -4.65
C GLU A 168 19.14 21.94 -3.62
N ASN A 169 19.66 20.71 -3.50
CA ASN A 169 20.82 20.43 -2.64
C ASN A 169 22.06 21.26 -3.00
N HIS A 170 22.30 21.51 -4.29
CA HIS A 170 23.40 22.40 -4.71
C HIS A 170 23.15 23.86 -4.31
N ALA A 171 21.93 24.37 -4.48
CA ALA A 171 21.56 25.73 -4.07
C ALA A 171 21.64 25.92 -2.54
N LEU A 172 21.13 24.96 -1.77
CA LEU A 172 21.24 24.94 -0.30
C LEU A 172 22.70 24.86 0.17
N SER A 173 23.54 24.06 -0.50
CA SER A 173 24.97 23.97 -0.21
C SER A 173 25.69 25.31 -0.47
N LEU A 174 25.38 26.00 -1.58
CA LEU A 174 25.88 27.35 -1.85
C LEU A 174 25.42 28.36 -0.77
N GLN A 175 24.15 28.30 -0.35
CA GLN A 175 23.63 29.18 0.71
C GLN A 175 24.32 28.92 2.06
N ILE A 176 24.53 27.65 2.43
CA ILE A 176 25.26 27.26 3.65
C ILE A 176 26.70 27.77 3.60
N ASN A 177 27.37 27.69 2.45
CA ASN A 177 28.74 28.17 2.28
C ASN A 177 28.82 29.71 2.35
N GLN A 178 27.83 30.43 1.81
CA GLN A 178 27.75 31.89 1.95
C GLN A 178 27.56 32.29 3.42
N LEU A 179 26.57 31.72 4.11
CA LEU A 179 26.34 32.02 5.54
C LEU A 179 27.57 31.70 6.40
N ARG A 180 28.32 30.63 6.09
CA ARG A 180 29.60 30.33 6.75
C ARG A 180 30.64 31.42 6.53
N ALA A 181 30.79 31.91 5.30
CA ALA A 181 31.72 33.00 4.99
C ALA A 181 31.32 34.32 5.67
N ASP A 182 30.02 34.63 5.71
CA ASP A 182 29.48 35.81 6.37
C ASP A 182 29.76 35.77 7.89
N PHE A 183 29.51 34.62 8.54
CA PHE A 183 29.83 34.43 9.96
C PHE A 183 31.33 34.43 10.26
N GLU A 184 32.17 33.85 9.39
CA GLU A 184 33.64 33.88 9.57
C GLU A 184 34.16 35.34 9.53
N SER A 185 33.59 36.18 8.65
CA SER A 185 33.88 37.62 8.58
C SER A 185 33.42 38.37 9.83
N GLU A 186 32.18 38.15 10.30
CA GLU A 186 31.67 38.78 11.54
C GLU A 186 32.52 38.38 12.75
N ILE A 187 32.93 37.12 12.83
CA ILE A 187 33.82 36.60 13.87
C ILE A 187 35.20 37.29 13.83
N ASP A 188 35.76 37.57 12.65
CA ASP A 188 37.04 38.30 12.53
C ASP A 188 36.92 39.80 12.85
N ASP A 189 35.84 40.46 12.46
CA ASP A 189 35.54 41.85 12.86
C ASP A 189 35.35 41.98 14.38
N LEU A 190 34.69 41.00 15.02
CA LEU A 190 34.56 40.92 16.47
C LEU A 190 35.92 40.66 17.15
N LYS A 191 36.77 39.76 16.63
CA LYS A 191 38.15 39.56 17.13
C LYS A 191 38.96 40.86 17.03
N ALA A 192 38.87 41.59 15.92
CA ALA A 192 39.56 42.86 15.72
C ALA A 192 39.08 43.94 16.70
N THR A 193 37.76 44.01 16.94
CA THR A 193 37.14 44.94 17.90
C THR A 193 37.56 44.63 19.34
N ILE A 194 37.52 43.36 19.75
CA ILE A 194 37.98 42.89 21.07
C ILE A 194 39.47 43.22 21.27
N LYS A 195 40.31 43.03 20.25
CA LYS A 195 41.72 43.41 20.31
C LYS A 195 41.87 44.92 20.53
N ARG A 196 41.18 45.76 19.73
CA ARG A 196 41.25 47.22 19.84
C ARG A 196 40.84 47.71 21.24
N GLN A 197 39.74 47.20 21.78
CA GLN A 197 39.29 47.52 23.14
C GLN A 197 40.28 47.06 24.21
N LYS A 198 40.94 45.91 24.03
CA LYS A 198 41.97 45.41 24.95
C LYS A 198 43.23 46.29 24.94
N ASP A 199 43.68 46.69 23.76
CA ASP A 199 44.84 47.56 23.58
C ASP A 199 44.57 48.95 24.19
N GLU A 200 43.37 49.50 23.97
CA GLU A 200 42.89 50.75 24.58
C GLU A 200 42.78 50.66 26.12
N LEU A 201 42.23 49.56 26.66
CA LEU A 201 42.18 49.33 28.11
C LEU A 201 43.59 49.24 28.73
N SER A 202 44.59 48.73 28.01
CA SER A 202 45.99 48.77 28.45
C SER A 202 46.50 50.21 28.49
N GLN A 203 46.28 50.99 27.42
CA GLN A 203 46.71 52.38 27.36
C GLN A 203 46.07 53.25 28.46
N GLN A 204 44.78 53.05 28.74
CA GLN A 204 44.08 53.73 29.85
C GLN A 204 44.64 53.31 31.22
N ARG A 205 44.95 52.03 31.42
CA ARG A 205 45.57 51.51 32.65
C ARG A 205 46.97 52.10 32.87
N ASP A 206 47.78 52.19 31.83
CA ASP A 206 49.15 52.73 31.91
C ASP A 206 49.14 54.25 32.12
N GLY A 207 48.22 54.97 31.45
CA GLY A 207 47.96 56.39 31.69
C GLY A 207 47.47 56.68 33.12
N PHE A 208 46.58 55.84 33.66
CA PHE A 208 46.14 55.92 35.06
C PHE A 208 47.29 55.64 36.03
N SER A 209 48.14 54.66 35.74
CA SER A 209 49.34 54.35 36.54
C SER A 209 50.29 55.56 36.61
N SER A 210 50.54 56.21 35.47
CA SER A 210 51.35 57.43 35.38
C SER A 210 50.77 58.57 36.21
N ARG A 211 49.48 58.92 36.02
CA ARG A 211 48.79 59.96 36.80
C ARG A 211 48.69 59.64 38.30
N ASN A 212 48.59 58.37 38.69
CA ASN A 212 48.62 57.96 40.10
C ASN A 212 50.03 58.17 40.70
N SER A 213 51.09 57.91 39.94
CA SER A 213 52.46 58.25 40.35
C SER A 213 52.67 59.77 40.48
N GLU A 214 52.17 60.55 39.53
CA GLU A 214 52.20 62.02 39.58
C GLU A 214 51.43 62.57 40.78
N MET A 215 50.22 62.05 41.05
CA MET A 215 49.43 62.40 42.23
C MET A 215 50.13 62.07 43.56
N ARG A 216 50.92 61.00 43.64
CA ARG A 216 51.75 60.70 44.82
C ARG A 216 52.89 61.71 44.97
N ASN A 217 53.56 62.05 43.87
CA ASN A 217 54.64 63.04 43.86
C ASN A 217 54.11 64.42 44.30
N LEU A 218 52.98 64.88 43.74
CA LEU A 218 52.32 66.13 44.13
C LEU A 218 51.88 66.11 45.60
N ARG A 219 51.29 65.02 46.10
CA ARG A 219 50.97 64.88 47.54
C ARG A 219 52.22 65.01 48.42
N SER A 220 53.32 64.34 48.06
CA SER A 220 54.58 64.44 48.83
C SER A 220 55.21 65.84 48.78
N GLN A 221 55.05 66.57 47.69
CA GLN A 221 55.45 67.99 47.60
C GLN A 221 54.55 68.88 48.46
N CYS A 222 53.22 68.65 48.48
CA CYS A 222 52.31 69.35 49.38
C CYS A 222 52.64 69.10 50.86
N GLU A 223 52.95 67.86 51.25
CA GLU A 223 53.40 67.54 52.61
C GLU A 223 54.72 68.23 52.98
N LEU A 224 55.67 68.34 52.03
CA LEU A 224 56.93 69.03 52.24
C LEU A 224 56.73 70.55 52.37
N LEU A 225 55.92 71.16 51.49
CA LEU A 225 55.57 72.57 51.53
C LEU A 225 54.77 72.93 52.79
N GLN A 226 53.88 72.04 53.26
CA GLN A 226 53.17 72.21 54.52
C GLN A 226 54.14 72.25 55.71
N ARG A 227 55.09 71.31 55.80
CA ARG A 227 56.13 71.35 56.84
C ARG A 227 56.96 72.63 56.79
N GLN A 228 57.40 73.06 55.60
CA GLN A 228 58.13 74.32 55.42
C GLN A 228 57.30 75.55 55.83
N TYR A 229 56.00 75.54 55.58
CA TYR A 229 55.08 76.58 56.05
C TYR A 229 54.94 76.57 57.58
N ASP A 230 54.79 75.39 58.19
CA ASP A 230 54.65 75.24 59.64
C ASP A 230 55.95 75.65 60.37
N ASP A 231 57.12 75.24 59.86
CA ASP A 231 58.44 75.68 60.35
C ASP A 231 58.58 77.21 60.25
N LEU A 232 58.30 77.80 59.09
CA LEU A 232 58.37 79.25 58.86
C LEU A 232 57.33 80.02 59.71
N ASN A 233 56.19 79.41 60.02
CA ASN A 233 55.18 79.98 60.92
C ASN A 233 55.66 79.96 62.39
N VAL A 234 56.41 78.94 62.82
CA VAL A 234 57.08 78.93 64.13
C VAL A 234 58.20 79.97 64.18
N GLU A 235 59.01 80.10 63.13
CA GLU A 235 60.02 81.18 63.02
C GLU A 235 59.36 82.57 63.01
N TYR A 236 58.25 82.75 62.28
CA TYR A 236 57.53 84.02 62.24
C TYR A 236 56.92 84.37 63.61
N ASN A 237 56.32 83.43 64.33
CA ASN A 237 55.75 83.72 65.65
C ASN A 237 56.85 84.01 66.68
N THR A 238 57.95 83.26 66.70
CA THR A 238 59.09 83.58 67.59
C THR A 238 59.80 84.88 67.21
N PHE A 239 59.87 85.23 65.92
CA PHE A 239 60.34 86.55 65.48
C PHE A 239 59.37 87.66 65.89
N LYS A 240 58.06 87.45 65.76
CA LYS A 240 57.00 88.39 66.19
C LYS A 240 57.02 88.62 67.69
N GLU A 241 57.24 87.60 68.50
CA GLU A 241 57.46 87.72 69.95
C GLU A 241 58.73 88.53 70.26
N ARG A 242 59.86 88.22 69.61
CA ARG A 242 61.10 89.02 69.71
C ARG A 242 60.88 90.47 69.26
N ALA A 243 60.12 90.69 68.20
CA ALA A 243 59.82 92.02 67.67
C ALA A 243 58.88 92.80 68.60
N GLN A 244 57.91 92.15 69.25
CA GLN A 244 57.06 92.77 70.29
C GLN A 244 57.85 93.07 71.57
N TYR A 245 58.79 92.20 71.95
CA TYR A 245 59.73 92.45 73.03
C TYR A 245 60.62 93.66 72.71
N VAL A 246 61.20 93.72 71.51
CA VAL A 246 61.97 94.87 71.03
C VAL A 246 61.09 96.12 70.85
N LEU A 247 59.80 96.00 70.54
CA LEU A 247 58.89 97.16 70.49
C LEU A 247 58.64 97.73 71.89
N LYS A 248 58.46 96.88 72.92
CA LYS A 248 58.44 97.31 74.33
C LYS A 248 59.77 97.95 74.75
N GLN A 249 60.87 97.60 74.09
CA GLN A 249 62.20 98.17 74.33
C GLN A 249 62.47 99.44 73.50
N LYS A 250 61.72 99.66 72.41
CA LYS A 250 61.80 100.82 71.49
C LYS A 250 60.61 101.80 71.60
N THR A 251 59.77 101.64 72.61
CA THR A 251 58.91 102.74 73.08
C THR A 251 59.70 103.83 73.78
N GLU A 252 60.95 103.53 74.16
CA GLU A 252 61.99 104.52 74.43
C GLU A 252 62.86 104.69 73.17
N GLU A 253 63.23 105.94 72.88
CA GLU A 253 64.10 106.41 71.78
C GLU A 253 63.57 106.39 70.32
N LYS A 254 63.65 107.59 69.70
CA LYS A 254 63.68 107.94 68.26
C LYS A 254 65.03 108.65 68.02
N PRO A 255 65.56 108.92 66.78
CA PRO A 255 64.78 109.18 65.55
C PRO A 255 65.43 108.93 64.15
N VAL A 256 64.63 109.20 63.10
CA VAL A 256 64.95 109.98 61.87
C VAL A 256 65.76 109.39 60.67
N THR A 257 65.03 109.30 59.53
CA THR A 257 65.38 109.49 58.09
C THR A 257 66.57 108.82 57.40
N GLN A 258 66.29 108.22 56.23
CA GLN A 258 66.84 108.64 54.92
C GLN A 258 66.06 107.97 53.77
N THR A 259 65.15 108.69 53.12
CA THR A 259 64.21 108.16 52.10
C THR A 259 64.12 109.12 50.90
N SER A 260 64.83 108.79 49.81
CA SER A 260 64.62 109.40 48.48
C SER A 260 65.40 108.67 47.36
N THR A 261 66.66 108.29 47.61
CA THR A 261 67.44 107.49 46.64
C THR A 261 67.04 106.03 46.64
N TYR A 262 66.87 105.44 47.83
CA TYR A 262 66.41 104.05 47.99
C TYR A 262 65.05 103.80 47.32
N GLU A 263 64.13 104.76 47.42
CA GLU A 263 62.79 104.67 46.83
C GLU A 263 62.83 104.53 45.30
N ILE A 264 63.80 105.16 44.62
CA ILE A 264 63.96 105.04 43.16
C ILE A 264 64.50 103.66 42.77
N GLU A 265 65.47 103.14 43.54
CA GLU A 265 66.03 101.79 43.32
C GLU A 265 65.00 100.69 43.64
N GLU A 266 64.20 100.88 44.69
CA GLU A 266 63.08 100.02 45.07
C GLU A 266 61.94 100.07 44.04
N LEU A 267 61.63 101.25 43.47
CA LEU A 267 60.68 101.38 42.37
C LEU A 267 61.17 100.71 41.08
N LEU A 268 62.45 100.82 40.74
CA LEU A 268 63.05 100.11 39.61
C LEU A 268 63.01 98.59 39.80
N LYS A 269 63.34 98.10 41.01
CA LYS A 269 63.20 96.70 41.38
C LYS A 269 61.74 96.22 41.32
N THR A 270 60.80 97.07 41.73
CA THR A 270 59.35 96.81 41.65
C THR A 270 58.85 96.77 40.19
N LEU A 271 59.38 97.62 39.31
CA LEU A 271 59.09 97.58 37.87
C LEU A 271 59.66 96.31 37.23
N ALA A 272 60.89 95.90 37.56
CA ALA A 272 61.48 94.66 37.08
C ALA A 272 60.62 93.44 37.48
N MET A 273 60.27 93.31 38.77
CA MET A 273 59.39 92.24 39.27
C MET A 273 57.99 92.26 38.62
N ARG A 274 57.45 93.44 38.29
CA ARG A 274 56.16 93.55 37.57
C ARG A 274 56.29 93.14 36.10
N ASN A 275 57.36 93.52 35.40
CA ASN A 275 57.58 93.13 34.01
C ASN A 275 57.82 91.62 33.88
N GLU A 276 58.60 91.03 34.80
CA GLU A 276 58.79 89.57 34.87
C GLU A 276 57.45 88.86 35.12
N LYS A 277 56.63 89.36 36.05
CA LYS A 277 55.30 88.79 36.32
C LYS A 277 54.31 88.98 35.16
N ILE A 278 54.41 90.06 34.39
CA ILE A 278 53.66 90.24 33.14
C ILE A 278 54.11 89.20 32.10
N SER A 279 55.41 88.93 31.96
CA SER A 279 55.93 87.88 31.08
C SER A 279 55.40 86.50 31.47
N GLN A 280 55.49 86.14 32.76
CA GLN A 280 54.96 84.87 33.30
C GLN A 280 53.44 84.73 33.15
N ILE A 281 52.69 85.84 33.14
CA ILE A 281 51.24 85.82 32.85
C ILE A 281 51.00 85.65 31.35
N SER A 282 51.73 86.36 30.49
CA SER A 282 51.61 86.23 29.03
C SER A 282 51.93 84.82 28.54
N GLU A 283 52.98 84.20 29.09
CA GLU A 283 53.36 82.81 28.79
C GLU A 283 52.25 81.83 29.19
N LYS A 284 51.63 82.03 30.36
CA LYS A 284 50.46 81.23 30.81
C LYS A 284 49.22 81.47 29.97
N CYS A 285 48.99 82.70 29.48
CA CYS A 285 47.89 82.98 28.55
C CYS A 285 48.09 82.21 27.24
N ASN A 286 49.28 82.25 26.65
CA ASN A 286 49.59 81.50 25.42
C ASN A 286 49.37 79.98 25.60
N ILE A 287 49.86 79.39 26.70
CA ILE A 287 49.67 77.97 27.00
C ILE A 287 48.18 77.63 27.13
N LEU A 288 47.40 78.46 27.83
CA LEU A 288 45.95 78.26 27.98
C LEU A 288 45.18 78.45 26.66
N GLU A 289 45.66 79.29 25.74
CA GLU A 289 45.10 79.44 24.40
C GLU A 289 45.40 78.22 23.50
N GLU A 290 46.62 77.66 23.59
CA GLU A 290 46.99 76.41 22.91
C GLU A 290 46.21 75.20 23.45
N GLU A 291 46.10 75.05 24.78
CA GLU A 291 45.26 74.03 25.43
C GLU A 291 43.78 74.17 25.04
N LEU A 292 43.26 75.40 24.99
CA LEU A 292 41.89 75.67 24.55
C LEU A 292 41.68 75.32 23.06
N HIS A 293 42.65 75.60 22.19
CA HIS A 293 42.58 75.20 20.79
C HIS A 293 42.56 73.67 20.64
N ALA A 294 43.49 72.98 21.30
CA ALA A 294 43.57 71.51 21.28
C ALA A 294 42.28 70.87 21.82
N ALA A 295 41.71 71.41 22.90
CA ALA A 295 40.42 70.96 23.45
C ALA A 295 39.25 71.21 22.49
N GLN A 296 39.23 72.36 21.79
CA GLN A 296 38.21 72.65 20.76
C GLN A 296 38.32 71.72 19.55
N GLU A 297 39.53 71.39 19.10
CA GLU A 297 39.77 70.49 17.97
C GLU A 297 39.39 69.05 18.32
N HIS A 298 39.82 68.55 19.49
CA HIS A 298 39.37 67.27 20.03
C HIS A 298 37.83 67.21 20.13
N ALA A 299 37.18 68.29 20.60
CA ALA A 299 35.72 68.39 20.66
C ALA A 299 35.03 68.58 19.28
N ARG A 300 35.76 68.85 18.19
CA ARG A 300 35.24 68.74 16.82
C ARG A 300 35.34 67.30 16.33
N ASN A 301 36.48 66.65 16.55
CA ASN A 301 36.72 65.28 16.09
C ASN A 301 35.74 64.29 16.75
N LEU A 302 35.54 64.36 18.07
CA LEU A 302 34.52 63.55 18.76
C LEU A 302 33.09 63.82 18.27
N ARG A 303 32.78 65.02 17.76
CA ARG A 303 31.46 65.30 17.16
C ARG A 303 31.32 64.67 15.77
N ALA A 304 32.38 64.66 14.97
CA ALA A 304 32.40 63.99 13.67
C ALA A 304 32.26 62.46 13.84
N GLU A 305 33.05 61.87 14.73
CA GLU A 305 32.96 60.44 15.08
C GLU A 305 31.57 60.06 15.61
N LEU A 306 30.92 60.93 16.41
CA LEU A 306 29.55 60.75 16.87
C LEU A 306 28.55 60.79 15.69
N THR A 307 28.67 61.75 14.76
CA THR A 307 27.77 61.82 13.59
C THR A 307 27.94 60.65 12.64
N ASP A 308 29.17 60.18 12.42
CA ASP A 308 29.45 59.04 11.56
C ASP A 308 28.97 57.73 12.19
N SER A 309 29.16 57.58 13.52
CA SER A 309 28.61 56.47 14.29
C SER A 309 27.08 56.45 14.26
N GLN A 310 26.43 57.62 14.37
CA GLN A 310 24.97 57.75 14.29
C GLN A 310 24.47 57.45 12.87
N ALA A 311 25.17 57.88 11.82
CA ALA A 311 24.83 57.55 10.44
C ALA A 311 24.95 56.04 10.17
N SER A 312 26.02 55.42 10.66
CA SER A 312 26.24 53.97 10.61
C SER A 312 25.11 53.21 11.32
N LEU A 313 24.78 53.59 12.57
CA LEU A 313 23.68 53.01 13.35
C LEU A 313 22.34 53.11 12.61
N ASN A 314 22.01 54.28 12.07
CA ASN A 314 20.78 54.49 11.30
C ASN A 314 20.73 53.60 10.05
N SER A 315 21.85 53.45 9.34
CA SER A 315 21.94 52.58 8.15
C SER A 315 21.76 51.10 8.49
N LEU A 316 22.32 50.64 9.62
CA LEU A 316 22.18 49.28 10.11
C LEU A 316 20.73 48.99 10.57
N GLN A 317 20.11 49.92 11.28
CA GLN A 317 18.69 49.84 11.67
C GLN A 317 17.77 49.76 10.45
N GLN A 318 18.04 50.56 9.40
CA GLN A 318 17.27 50.50 8.15
C GLN A 318 17.47 49.16 7.43
N ARG A 319 18.72 48.68 7.31
CA ARG A 319 19.04 47.37 6.70
C ARG A 319 18.30 46.23 7.40
N GLN A 320 18.32 46.21 8.73
CA GLN A 320 17.61 45.22 9.54
C GLN A 320 16.07 45.37 9.44
N ALA A 321 15.54 46.58 9.22
CA ALA A 321 14.12 46.78 8.98
C ALA A 321 13.67 46.26 7.61
N ASP A 322 14.47 46.47 6.56
CA ASP A 322 14.18 45.97 5.21
C ASP A 322 14.40 44.45 5.10
N GLU A 323 15.35 43.89 5.85
CA GLU A 323 15.50 42.43 6.00
C GLU A 323 14.29 41.80 6.70
N ARG A 324 13.83 42.34 7.84
CA ARG A 324 12.58 41.90 8.48
C ARG A 324 11.39 41.96 7.53
N ARG A 325 11.26 43.03 6.72
CA ARG A 325 10.20 43.17 5.70
C ARG A 325 10.28 42.06 4.65
N ARG A 326 11.48 41.75 4.13
CA ARG A 326 11.69 40.65 3.17
C ARG A 326 11.33 39.30 3.76
N LEU A 327 11.76 39.02 4.99
CA LEU A 327 11.48 37.76 5.68
C LEU A 327 9.97 37.59 5.97
N HIS A 328 9.28 38.64 6.40
CA HIS A 328 7.81 38.63 6.53
C HIS A 328 7.11 38.39 5.18
N ALA A 329 7.57 39.01 4.09
CA ALA A 329 6.99 38.81 2.76
C ALA A 329 7.18 37.37 2.24
N ASP A 330 8.33 36.74 2.50
CA ASP A 330 8.57 35.34 2.16
C ASP A 330 7.67 34.39 3.01
N TYR A 331 7.55 34.63 4.32
CA TYR A 331 6.63 33.87 5.16
C TYR A 331 5.16 34.03 4.75
N GLU A 332 4.71 35.24 4.39
CA GLU A 332 3.37 35.44 3.83
C GLU A 332 3.18 34.71 2.49
N SER A 333 4.19 34.72 1.61
CA SER A 333 4.16 34.02 0.33
C SER A 333 4.02 32.50 0.54
N ARG A 334 4.86 31.91 1.39
CA ARG A 334 4.80 30.48 1.77
C ARG A 334 3.47 30.12 2.42
N LEU A 335 2.94 30.98 3.31
CA LEU A 335 1.66 30.74 3.97
C LEU A 335 0.49 30.75 2.97
N ARG A 336 0.49 31.67 2.00
CA ARG A 336 -0.50 31.69 0.91
C ARG A 336 -0.38 30.47 0.01
N GLN A 337 0.84 30.06 -0.33
CA GLN A 337 1.09 28.83 -1.12
C GLN A 337 0.58 27.59 -0.37
N ASN A 338 0.88 27.47 0.92
CA ASN A 338 0.43 26.35 1.75
C ASN A 338 -1.10 26.35 1.94
N SER A 339 -1.75 27.52 2.06
CA SER A 339 -3.21 27.59 2.04
C SER A 339 -3.75 27.08 0.71
N ALA A 340 -3.21 27.55 -0.42
CA ALA A 340 -3.67 27.14 -1.75
C ALA A 340 -3.48 25.64 -2.04
N THR A 341 -2.41 25.01 -1.53
CA THR A 341 -2.24 23.55 -1.65
C THR A 341 -3.18 22.77 -0.73
N ILE A 342 -3.44 23.26 0.49
CA ILE A 342 -4.47 22.69 1.38
C ILE A 342 -5.87 22.80 0.75
N ASP A 343 -6.21 23.95 0.17
CA ASP A 343 -7.49 24.18 -0.52
C ASP A 343 -7.64 23.28 -1.76
N ALA A 344 -6.55 23.07 -2.52
CA ALA A 344 -6.52 22.13 -3.65
C ALA A 344 -6.71 20.67 -3.20
N LEU A 345 -5.97 20.21 -2.19
CA LEU A 345 -6.07 18.84 -1.65
C LEU A 345 -7.46 18.59 -1.02
N ASN A 346 -8.04 19.55 -0.32
CA ASN A 346 -9.41 19.47 0.18
C ASN A 346 -10.44 19.36 -0.96
N LYS A 347 -10.21 20.05 -2.08
CA LYS A 347 -11.05 19.94 -3.29
C LYS A 347 -10.91 18.57 -3.96
N GLU A 348 -9.72 18.01 -4.05
CA GLU A 348 -9.50 16.64 -4.56
C GLU A 348 -10.13 15.59 -3.65
N LEU A 349 -9.98 15.72 -2.32
CA LEU A 349 -10.61 14.83 -1.34
C LEU A 349 -12.14 14.89 -1.39
N THR A 350 -12.73 16.07 -1.61
CA THR A 350 -14.19 16.17 -1.79
C THR A 350 -14.64 15.56 -3.11
N GLN A 351 -13.95 15.83 -4.23
CA GLN A 351 -14.26 15.22 -5.53
C GLN A 351 -14.15 13.68 -5.49
N LEU A 352 -13.12 13.13 -4.85
CA LEU A 352 -12.94 11.68 -4.70
C LEU A 352 -14.01 11.07 -3.79
N ARG A 353 -14.41 11.78 -2.72
CA ARG A 353 -15.52 11.35 -1.84
C ARG A 353 -16.86 11.33 -2.57
N ASP A 354 -17.12 12.33 -3.41
CA ASP A 354 -18.33 12.42 -4.22
C ASP A 354 -18.35 11.33 -5.30
N GLN A 355 -17.21 11.04 -5.95
CA GLN A 355 -17.07 9.91 -6.88
C GLN A 355 -17.35 8.55 -6.21
N PHE A 356 -16.78 8.27 -5.04
CA PHE A 356 -17.09 7.04 -4.29
C PHE A 356 -18.56 6.99 -3.83
N SER A 357 -19.18 8.15 -3.53
CA SER A 357 -20.60 8.24 -3.20
C SER A 357 -21.47 7.91 -4.42
N GLU A 358 -21.15 8.46 -5.60
CA GLU A 358 -21.82 8.13 -6.86
C GLU A 358 -21.66 6.65 -7.22
N GLU A 359 -20.45 6.09 -7.16
CA GLU A 359 -20.20 4.68 -7.47
C GLU A 359 -20.97 3.75 -6.53
N LYS A 360 -20.95 4.04 -5.22
CA LYS A 360 -21.76 3.32 -4.22
C LYS A 360 -23.26 3.41 -4.55
N ASN A 361 -23.76 4.58 -4.92
CA ASN A 361 -25.18 4.75 -5.25
C ASN A 361 -25.56 3.98 -6.53
N ARG A 362 -24.73 4.03 -7.59
CA ARG A 362 -24.91 3.24 -8.81
C ARG A 362 -24.92 1.74 -8.53
N LEU A 363 -24.06 1.25 -7.62
CA LEU A 363 -24.02 -0.15 -7.21
C LEU A 363 -25.26 -0.55 -6.39
N ILE A 364 -25.77 0.34 -5.53
CA ILE A 364 -27.03 0.14 -4.81
C ILE A 364 -28.21 0.10 -5.81
N GLU A 365 -28.22 0.97 -6.82
CA GLU A 365 -29.25 0.97 -7.88
C GLU A 365 -29.24 -0.32 -8.70
N THR A 366 -28.07 -0.85 -9.09
CA THR A 366 -27.99 -2.12 -9.84
C THR A 366 -28.41 -3.32 -9.00
N PHE A 367 -28.00 -3.40 -7.74
CA PHE A 367 -28.48 -4.44 -6.80
C PHE A 367 -30.00 -4.34 -6.56
N ASN A 368 -30.53 -3.14 -6.34
CA ASN A 368 -31.98 -2.94 -6.17
C ASN A 368 -32.76 -3.37 -7.43
N ARG A 369 -32.23 -3.07 -8.63
CA ARG A 369 -32.85 -3.51 -9.89
C ARG A 369 -32.84 -5.03 -10.02
N GLN A 370 -31.71 -5.70 -9.79
CA GLN A 370 -31.61 -7.16 -9.80
C GLN A 370 -32.53 -7.82 -8.75
N THR A 371 -32.62 -7.23 -7.56
CA THR A 371 -33.54 -7.71 -6.50
C THR A 371 -35.00 -7.57 -6.93
N SER A 372 -35.37 -6.48 -7.61
CA SER A 372 -36.71 -6.28 -8.16
C SER A 372 -37.02 -7.24 -9.31
N GLU A 373 -36.07 -7.49 -10.21
CA GLU A 373 -36.17 -8.45 -11.32
C GLU A 373 -36.39 -9.88 -10.78
N LEU A 374 -35.57 -10.30 -9.81
CA LEU A 374 -35.71 -11.60 -9.12
C LEU A 374 -37.01 -11.70 -8.33
N THR A 375 -37.47 -10.62 -7.68
CA THR A 375 -38.74 -10.60 -6.95
C THR A 375 -39.92 -10.82 -7.90
N LEU A 376 -39.93 -10.14 -9.05
CA LEU A 376 -40.96 -10.30 -10.08
C LEU A 376 -40.94 -11.71 -10.68
N GLN A 377 -39.76 -12.29 -10.92
CA GLN A 377 -39.63 -13.68 -11.37
C GLN A 377 -40.18 -14.68 -10.35
N ASN A 378 -39.90 -14.49 -9.06
CA ASN A 378 -40.45 -15.32 -7.98
C ASN A 378 -41.96 -15.18 -7.83
N GLN A 379 -42.51 -13.96 -8.01
CA GLN A 379 -43.97 -13.74 -8.06
C GLN A 379 -44.62 -14.54 -9.20
N HIS A 380 -44.13 -14.39 -10.43
CA HIS A 380 -44.65 -15.10 -11.60
C HIS A 380 -44.51 -16.64 -11.48
N LEU A 381 -43.41 -17.14 -10.88
CA LEU A 381 -43.27 -18.56 -10.56
C LEU A 381 -44.28 -19.03 -9.51
N THR A 382 -44.56 -18.20 -8.49
CA THR A 382 -45.56 -18.49 -7.45
C THR A 382 -46.98 -18.51 -8.02
N GLU A 383 -47.33 -17.54 -8.86
CA GLU A 383 -48.60 -17.51 -9.60
C GLU A 383 -48.77 -18.77 -10.46
N LYS A 384 -47.75 -19.15 -11.22
CA LYS A 384 -47.77 -20.37 -12.04
C LYS A 384 -47.89 -21.65 -11.21
N ILE A 385 -47.31 -21.71 -10.01
CA ILE A 385 -47.51 -22.81 -9.05
C ILE A 385 -48.96 -22.84 -8.56
N ILE A 386 -49.57 -21.68 -8.26
CA ILE A 386 -50.98 -21.58 -7.87
C ILE A 386 -51.91 -22.02 -9.02
N GLU A 387 -51.64 -21.60 -10.26
CA GLU A 387 -52.37 -22.03 -11.44
C GLU A 387 -52.31 -23.56 -11.63
N LEU A 388 -51.10 -24.13 -11.62
CA LEU A 388 -50.89 -25.58 -11.77
C LEU A 388 -51.55 -26.37 -10.64
N ASN A 389 -51.46 -25.91 -9.39
CA ASN A 389 -52.18 -26.52 -8.27
C ASN A 389 -53.70 -26.42 -8.44
N SER A 390 -54.22 -25.31 -8.98
CA SER A 390 -55.66 -25.17 -9.28
C SER A 390 -56.11 -26.11 -10.41
N ALA A 391 -55.25 -26.34 -11.41
CA ALA A 391 -55.50 -27.25 -12.51
C ALA A 391 -55.45 -28.71 -12.05
N MET A 392 -54.40 -29.11 -11.32
CA MET A 392 -54.31 -30.44 -10.69
C MET A 392 -55.50 -30.69 -9.77
N LYS A 393 -55.94 -29.70 -8.98
CA LYS A 393 -57.14 -29.82 -8.15
C LYS A 393 -58.39 -30.07 -9.00
N LYS A 394 -58.62 -29.32 -10.08
CA LYS A 394 -59.75 -29.55 -11.00
C LYS A 394 -59.72 -30.95 -11.61
N THR A 395 -58.55 -31.41 -12.09
CA THR A 395 -58.39 -32.76 -12.65
C THR A 395 -58.70 -33.83 -11.60
N ASN A 396 -58.11 -33.72 -10.41
CA ASN A 396 -58.31 -34.65 -9.29
C ASN A 396 -59.78 -34.61 -8.79
N ASP A 397 -60.44 -33.44 -8.78
CA ASP A 397 -61.87 -33.33 -8.48
C ASP A 397 -62.73 -34.04 -9.55
N THR A 398 -62.37 -33.96 -10.84
CA THR A 398 -63.06 -34.71 -11.91
C THR A 398 -62.78 -36.21 -11.89
N GLU A 399 -61.56 -36.64 -11.60
CA GLU A 399 -61.21 -38.06 -11.42
C GLU A 399 -61.91 -38.64 -10.19
N ASN A 400 -61.97 -37.90 -9.08
CA ASN A 400 -62.79 -38.28 -7.93
C ASN A 400 -64.29 -38.31 -8.26
N HIS A 401 -64.76 -37.53 -9.23
CA HIS A 401 -66.16 -37.59 -9.68
C HIS A 401 -66.42 -38.86 -10.50
N THR A 402 -65.59 -39.17 -11.50
CA THR A 402 -65.73 -40.39 -12.31
C THR A 402 -65.51 -41.65 -11.47
N ILE A 403 -64.55 -41.65 -10.53
CA ILE A 403 -64.37 -42.72 -9.55
C ILE A 403 -65.62 -42.86 -8.66
N LYS A 404 -66.28 -41.76 -8.26
CA LYS A 404 -67.56 -41.83 -7.50
C LYS A 404 -68.72 -42.33 -8.35
N GLU A 405 -68.76 -42.05 -9.66
CA GLU A 405 -69.78 -42.60 -10.57
C GLU A 405 -69.55 -44.07 -10.90
N VAL A 406 -68.30 -44.50 -11.11
CA VAL A 406 -67.92 -45.92 -11.26
C VAL A 406 -68.24 -46.69 -9.98
N ASN A 407 -67.90 -46.14 -8.81
CA ASN A 407 -68.28 -46.76 -7.53
C ASN A 407 -69.80 -46.76 -7.32
N ARG A 408 -70.56 -45.73 -7.72
CA ARG A 408 -72.03 -45.73 -7.66
C ARG A 408 -72.67 -46.76 -8.60
N THR A 409 -72.12 -46.95 -9.79
CA THR A 409 -72.62 -47.94 -10.75
C THR A 409 -72.23 -49.36 -10.35
N GLN A 410 -71.03 -49.57 -9.80
CA GLN A 410 -70.69 -50.83 -9.13
C GLN A 410 -71.58 -51.09 -7.90
N GLN A 411 -71.83 -50.09 -7.04
CA GLN A 411 -72.73 -50.23 -5.90
C GLN A 411 -74.15 -50.58 -6.33
N LYS A 412 -74.72 -49.95 -7.37
CA LYS A 412 -76.01 -50.38 -7.95
C LYS A 412 -75.98 -51.83 -8.41
N ASN A 413 -74.99 -52.21 -9.24
CA ASN A 413 -74.83 -53.59 -9.72
C ASN A 413 -74.64 -54.61 -8.58
N ILE A 414 -74.09 -54.19 -7.44
CA ILE A 414 -73.92 -55.01 -6.23
C ILE A 414 -75.22 -55.05 -5.41
N GLU A 415 -75.94 -53.94 -5.25
CA GLU A 415 -77.24 -53.89 -4.55
C GLU A 415 -78.30 -54.70 -5.29
N ASP A 416 -78.39 -54.59 -6.61
CA ASP A 416 -79.31 -55.39 -7.43
C ASP A 416 -78.97 -56.89 -7.36
N ARG A 417 -77.68 -57.23 -7.32
CA ARG A 417 -77.20 -58.61 -7.13
C ARG A 417 -77.49 -59.15 -5.72
N ILE A 418 -77.38 -58.32 -4.67
CA ILE A 418 -77.61 -58.69 -3.27
C ILE A 418 -79.12 -58.77 -2.95
N ARG A 419 -79.97 -57.91 -3.56
CA ARG A 419 -81.44 -57.97 -3.43
C ARG A 419 -82.03 -59.31 -3.88
N THR A 420 -81.29 -60.09 -4.66
CA THR A 420 -81.73 -61.40 -5.18
C THR A 420 -81.38 -62.58 -4.24
N GLN A 421 -80.69 -62.36 -3.10
CA GLN A 421 -80.35 -63.41 -2.13
C GLN A 421 -80.60 -62.97 -0.67
N LEU A 422 -81.75 -63.40 -0.12
CA LEU A 422 -82.22 -63.08 1.24
C LEU A 422 -81.71 -64.08 2.29
N SER A 423 -81.12 -63.58 3.40
CA SER A 423 -81.74 -63.59 4.75
C SER A 423 -80.78 -63.69 5.98
N LYS A 424 -81.19 -63.09 7.11
CA LYS A 424 -80.90 -63.41 8.54
C LYS A 424 -79.40 -63.43 9.00
N VAL A 425 -78.88 -62.39 9.70
CA VAL A 425 -78.92 -62.14 11.18
C VAL A 425 -78.23 -63.25 12.01
N PRO A 426 -77.30 -63.00 12.99
CA PRO A 426 -77.12 -61.81 13.86
C PRO A 426 -75.67 -61.26 14.06
N LYS A 427 -75.50 -60.31 15.01
CA LYS A 427 -74.25 -59.69 15.55
C LYS A 427 -73.69 -60.50 16.77
N PRO A 428 -72.65 -60.07 17.54
CA PRO A 428 -71.66 -58.99 17.36
C PRO A 428 -70.18 -59.42 17.63
N ILE A 429 -69.23 -58.46 17.59
CA ILE A 429 -68.11 -58.29 18.53
C ILE A 429 -67.63 -56.82 18.44
N ASP A 430 -67.11 -56.27 19.52
CA ASP A 430 -66.65 -54.88 19.65
C ASP A 430 -65.27 -54.85 20.33
N PHE A 431 -64.33 -54.04 19.80
CA PHE A 431 -63.01 -53.77 20.40
C PHE A 431 -62.52 -52.38 20.00
N SER A 432 -61.91 -51.68 20.97
CA SER A 432 -61.71 -50.23 20.98
C SER A 432 -60.25 -49.79 20.75
N ASN A 433 -60.06 -48.46 20.67
CA ASN A 433 -58.78 -47.70 20.76
C ASN A 433 -57.95 -47.64 19.48
N ASN A 434 -57.14 -46.60 19.19
CA ASN A 434 -57.05 -45.16 19.55
C ASN A 434 -56.11 -44.55 18.46
N VAL A 435 -56.13 -43.26 18.05
CA VAL A 435 -55.66 -42.05 18.76
C VAL A 435 -56.03 -40.81 17.90
N ARG A 436 -56.67 -39.79 18.51
CA ARG A 436 -56.42 -38.31 18.45
C ARG A 436 -55.97 -37.64 17.12
N LEU A 437 -56.60 -36.57 16.58
CA LEU A 437 -56.77 -35.18 17.09
C LEU A 437 -55.45 -34.47 17.47
N SER A 438 -55.14 -33.21 17.14
CA SER A 438 -55.77 -32.12 16.33
C SER A 438 -54.63 -31.15 15.90
N THR A 439 -54.69 -30.35 14.83
CA THR A 439 -55.41 -29.08 14.60
C THR A 439 -55.30 -28.02 15.72
N GLU A 440 -54.42 -27.04 15.53
CA GLU A 440 -54.49 -25.58 15.86
C GLU A 440 -53.05 -25.00 15.72
N ASN A 441 -52.71 -23.95 14.97
CA ASN A 441 -53.15 -22.55 14.79
C ASN A 441 -52.39 -21.51 15.64
N SER A 442 -51.85 -20.50 14.93
CA SER A 442 -51.67 -19.09 15.31
C SER A 442 -50.44 -18.57 16.09
N ASN A 443 -49.83 -17.56 15.43
CA ASN A 443 -49.27 -16.28 15.91
C ASN A 443 -47.86 -16.16 16.55
N GLU A 444 -46.97 -15.57 15.73
CA GLU A 444 -46.29 -14.26 15.93
C GLU A 444 -45.27 -13.96 17.06
N HIS A 445 -44.20 -13.28 16.59
CA HIS A 445 -43.43 -12.19 17.22
C HIS A 445 -42.21 -12.45 18.15
N PHE A 446 -41.10 -11.82 17.71
CA PHE A 446 -40.08 -11.08 18.50
C PHE A 446 -38.91 -11.78 19.24
N VAL A 447 -37.71 -11.55 18.67
CA VAL A 447 -36.52 -10.91 19.29
C VAL A 447 -35.43 -11.72 20.05
N SER A 448 -34.21 -11.53 19.53
CA SER A 448 -32.85 -11.48 20.12
C SER A 448 -32.29 -12.57 21.05
N GLU A 449 -31.02 -12.92 20.76
CA GLU A 449 -29.95 -13.24 21.75
C GLU A 449 -30.11 -14.55 22.55
N THR A 450 -29.05 -15.29 22.94
CA THR A 450 -27.59 -15.14 22.74
C THR A 450 -26.88 -16.51 22.77
N GLU A 451 -25.70 -16.58 22.14
CA GLU A 451 -24.52 -17.39 22.53
C GLU A 451 -24.50 -18.95 22.51
N ASN A 452 -23.24 -19.45 22.48
CA ASN A 452 -22.75 -20.76 22.90
C ASN A 452 -23.02 -22.00 22.04
N SER A 453 -22.07 -22.27 21.13
CA SER A 453 -21.77 -23.61 20.56
C SER A 453 -20.30 -23.72 20.13
N ASP A 454 -19.36 -23.49 21.05
CA ASP A 454 -17.93 -23.79 20.83
C ASP A 454 -17.69 -25.31 20.86
N ALA A 455 -17.06 -25.86 19.81
CA ALA A 455 -16.09 -26.98 19.89
C ALA A 455 -15.45 -27.28 18.51
N ASP A 456 -14.18 -27.66 18.55
CA ASP A 456 -13.49 -28.56 17.62
C ASP A 456 -13.58 -28.31 16.09
N ASP A 457 -12.73 -27.40 15.58
CA ASP A 457 -11.60 -27.87 14.75
C ASP A 457 -10.44 -26.82 14.69
N LEU A 458 -9.36 -27.07 15.44
CA LEU A 458 -8.12 -26.27 15.39
C LEU A 458 -6.89 -27.17 15.37
N ARG A 459 -6.53 -27.66 14.17
CA ARG A 459 -5.18 -28.20 13.93
C ARG A 459 -4.14 -27.08 14.12
N SER A 460 -3.34 -27.18 15.17
CA SER A 460 -2.37 -26.13 15.53
C SER A 460 -1.31 -25.94 14.44
N LEU A 461 -1.09 -24.68 14.07
CA LEU A 461 -0.06 -24.23 13.13
C LEU A 461 1.37 -24.72 13.48
N GLN A 462 1.57 -25.08 14.75
CA GLN A 462 2.84 -25.54 15.30
C GLN A 462 3.27 -26.94 14.82
N SER A 463 2.38 -27.75 14.22
CA SER A 463 2.76 -29.03 13.60
C SER A 463 3.23 -28.92 12.15
N ILE A 464 3.34 -27.72 11.60
CA ILE A 464 3.84 -27.45 10.23
C ILE A 464 5.22 -26.76 10.29
N LEU A 465 5.51 -26.05 11.38
CA LEU A 465 6.73 -25.24 11.52
C LEU A 465 7.94 -26.00 12.10
N ASN A 466 7.71 -27.18 12.69
CA ASN A 466 8.76 -28.07 13.19
C ASN A 466 8.86 -29.29 12.25
N GLY A 467 9.91 -29.37 11.45
CA GLY A 467 10.15 -30.53 10.59
C GLY A 467 10.60 -31.77 11.39
N GLU A 468 10.10 -32.94 11.00
CA GLU A 468 10.67 -34.24 11.37
C GLU A 468 11.28 -34.88 10.13
N ASP A 469 12.56 -35.25 10.22
CA ASP A 469 13.29 -35.93 9.14
C ASP A 469 12.79 -37.39 9.00
N LEU A 470 12.38 -37.78 7.79
CA LEU A 470 12.14 -39.17 7.42
C LEU A 470 12.94 -39.54 6.17
N ASP A 471 14.18 -39.93 6.45
CA ASP A 471 15.08 -40.60 5.53
C ASP A 471 14.65 -42.07 5.42
N GLU A 472 13.88 -42.45 4.39
CA GLU A 472 13.75 -43.87 4.02
C GLU A 472 13.66 -44.08 2.51
N THR A 473 14.48 -44.99 2.00
CA THR A 473 14.74 -45.17 0.56
C THR A 473 13.83 -46.23 -0.06
N GLN A 474 12.98 -45.85 -1.01
CA GLN A 474 12.36 -46.79 -1.95
C GLN A 474 12.46 -46.32 -3.39
N THR A 475 13.44 -46.86 -4.10
CA THR A 475 13.54 -46.86 -5.56
C THR A 475 12.49 -47.81 -6.17
N ILE A 476 11.84 -47.39 -7.26
CA ILE A 476 11.55 -48.23 -8.44
C ILE A 476 11.10 -47.36 -9.64
N CYS A 477 11.61 -47.72 -10.82
CA CYS A 477 11.21 -47.36 -12.19
C CYS A 477 10.92 -45.89 -12.58
N ASP A 478 11.84 -45.35 -13.39
CA ASP A 478 11.63 -45.19 -14.84
C ASP A 478 10.30 -44.56 -15.32
N ASP A 479 10.24 -43.23 -15.38
CA ASP A 479 9.88 -42.54 -16.64
C ASP A 479 10.42 -41.10 -16.66
N PHE A 480 11.07 -40.68 -17.75
CA PHE A 480 11.73 -39.36 -17.84
C PHE A 480 11.34 -38.58 -19.10
N PRO A 481 10.27 -37.78 -19.04
CA PRO A 481 10.15 -36.63 -19.94
C PRO A 481 9.48 -35.39 -19.31
N SER A 482 9.97 -34.85 -18.17
CA SER A 482 9.45 -33.54 -17.66
C SER A 482 10.42 -32.63 -16.88
N MET A 483 11.70 -33.00 -16.71
CA MET A 483 12.62 -32.23 -15.84
C MET A 483 12.85 -30.76 -16.26
N GLN A 484 12.52 -30.36 -17.49
CA GLN A 484 12.68 -29.00 -17.97
C GLN A 484 11.53 -28.05 -17.59
N SER A 485 10.33 -28.56 -17.27
CA SER A 485 9.20 -27.72 -16.82
C SER A 485 9.38 -27.30 -15.36
N SER A 486 9.57 -28.28 -14.46
CA SER A 486 9.80 -28.03 -13.03
C SER A 486 11.10 -27.27 -12.74
N PHE A 487 12.10 -27.31 -13.64
CA PHE A 487 13.30 -26.47 -13.52
C PHE A 487 13.01 -25.00 -13.90
N MET A 488 12.17 -24.74 -14.91
CA MET A 488 11.73 -23.38 -15.25
C MET A 488 10.82 -22.80 -14.16
N ASP A 489 9.85 -23.58 -13.69
CA ASP A 489 8.93 -23.17 -12.63
C ASP A 489 9.67 -23.00 -11.29
N GLY A 490 10.63 -23.89 -10.99
CA GLY A 490 11.56 -23.75 -9.87
C GLY A 490 12.42 -22.49 -9.95
N ILE A 491 12.96 -22.14 -11.13
CA ILE A 491 13.69 -20.88 -11.34
C ILE A 491 12.78 -19.68 -11.16
N SER A 492 11.57 -19.69 -11.74
CA SER A 492 10.65 -18.56 -11.63
C SER A 492 10.23 -18.32 -10.18
N ASN A 493 9.93 -19.38 -9.43
CA ASN A 493 9.65 -19.29 -7.99
C ASN A 493 10.90 -18.87 -7.18
N GLN A 494 12.11 -19.30 -7.55
CA GLN A 494 13.35 -18.89 -6.91
C GLN A 494 13.69 -17.42 -7.16
N GLU A 495 13.42 -16.90 -8.36
CA GLU A 495 13.58 -15.48 -8.69
C GLU A 495 12.55 -14.63 -7.94
N ASP A 496 11.30 -15.08 -7.86
CA ASP A 496 10.24 -14.47 -7.05
C ASP A 496 10.59 -14.44 -5.54
N VAL A 497 11.20 -15.51 -5.03
CA VAL A 497 11.72 -15.59 -3.65
C VAL A 497 12.92 -14.66 -3.46
N CYS A 498 13.84 -14.56 -4.42
CA CYS A 498 14.95 -13.61 -4.37
C CYS A 498 14.48 -12.15 -4.36
N VAL A 499 13.49 -11.79 -5.19
CA VAL A 499 12.89 -10.44 -5.21
C VAL A 499 12.18 -10.14 -3.88
N LYS A 500 11.39 -11.08 -3.35
CA LYS A 500 10.74 -10.93 -2.03
C LYS A 500 11.77 -10.80 -0.90
N LEU A 501 12.83 -11.61 -0.91
CA LEU A 501 13.91 -11.54 0.08
C LEU A 501 14.64 -10.21 -0.01
N GLN A 502 14.99 -9.74 -1.21
CA GLN A 502 15.63 -8.43 -1.40
C GLN A 502 14.72 -7.29 -0.93
N HIS A 503 13.44 -7.29 -1.28
CA HIS A 503 12.48 -6.30 -0.78
C HIS A 503 12.38 -6.33 0.76
N THR A 504 12.34 -7.51 1.40
CA THR A 504 12.36 -7.59 2.88
C THR A 504 13.68 -7.11 3.48
N ARG A 505 14.80 -7.27 2.77
CA ARG A 505 16.12 -6.76 3.18
C ARG A 505 16.23 -5.24 3.05
N GLU A 506 15.65 -4.67 2.01
CA GLU A 506 15.56 -3.22 1.80
C GLU A 506 14.65 -2.60 2.86
N MET A 507 13.45 -3.15 3.07
CA MET A 507 12.55 -2.76 4.18
C MET A 507 13.20 -2.89 5.56
N LEU A 508 14.00 -3.93 5.80
CA LEU A 508 14.75 -4.09 7.05
C LEU A 508 15.85 -3.02 7.19
N SER A 509 16.60 -2.75 6.12
CA SER A 509 17.63 -1.71 6.09
C SER A 509 17.06 -0.31 6.31
N GLU A 510 15.92 0.01 5.70
CA GLU A 510 15.18 1.26 5.97
C GLU A 510 14.71 1.32 7.43
N THR A 511 14.18 0.22 7.96
CA THR A 511 13.75 0.13 9.36
C THR A 511 14.93 0.31 10.33
N GLU A 512 16.09 -0.27 10.03
CA GLU A 512 17.33 -0.08 10.80
C GLU A 512 17.82 1.38 10.74
N GLU A 513 17.84 2.00 9.56
CA GLU A 513 18.24 3.41 9.41
C GLU A 513 17.28 4.37 10.15
N ILE A 514 15.97 4.13 10.04
CA ILE A 514 14.93 4.87 10.77
C ILE A 514 15.10 4.68 12.29
N ASN A 515 15.41 3.47 12.75
CA ASN A 515 15.65 3.18 14.17
C ASN A 515 16.92 3.89 14.67
N VAL A 516 18.02 3.91 13.90
CA VAL A 516 19.23 4.68 14.22
C VAL A 516 18.91 6.18 14.35
N LYS A 517 18.15 6.75 13.40
CA LYS A 517 17.70 8.15 13.45
C LYS A 517 16.83 8.44 14.68
N LEU A 518 15.89 7.54 15.03
CA LEU A 518 15.06 7.65 16.23
C LEU A 518 15.89 7.57 17.51
N MET A 519 16.88 6.66 17.59
CA MET A 519 17.79 6.57 18.73
C MET A 519 18.65 7.84 18.90
N GLU A 520 19.11 8.44 17.80
CA GLU A 520 19.82 9.72 17.84
C GLU A 520 18.92 10.88 18.28
N GLN A 521 17.69 10.98 17.76
CA GLN A 521 16.70 11.95 18.23
C GLN A 521 16.41 11.78 19.74
N VAL A 522 16.21 10.55 20.22
CA VAL A 522 16.02 10.26 21.65
C VAL A 522 17.25 10.66 22.48
N LYS A 523 18.46 10.50 21.96
CA LYS A 523 19.71 10.92 22.61
C LYS A 523 19.82 12.46 22.69
N ILE A 524 19.50 13.16 21.61
CA ILE A 524 19.48 14.64 21.56
C ILE A 524 18.42 15.19 22.51
N LEU A 525 17.19 14.67 22.47
CA LEU A 525 16.09 15.08 23.36
C LEU A 525 16.45 14.87 24.84
N LYS A 526 17.10 13.75 25.18
CA LYS A 526 17.57 13.50 26.56
C LYS A 526 18.63 14.48 27.03
N GLU A 527 19.55 14.91 26.16
CA GLU A 527 20.55 15.91 26.55
C GLU A 527 19.96 17.33 26.58
N GLU A 528 18.99 17.65 25.72
CA GLU A 528 18.28 18.93 25.78
C GLU A 528 17.39 19.03 27.02
N ILE A 529 16.71 17.96 27.44
CA ILE A 529 16.02 17.87 28.74
C ILE A 529 17.01 18.18 29.88
N ARG A 530 18.16 17.49 29.93
CA ARG A 530 19.21 17.78 30.92
C ARG A 530 19.76 19.19 30.83
N ARG A 531 19.78 19.80 29.64
CA ARG A 531 20.20 21.20 29.44
C ARG A 531 19.17 22.16 30.04
N MET A 532 17.89 21.90 29.82
CA MET A 532 16.78 22.66 30.40
C MET A 532 16.71 22.49 31.92
N GLU A 533 16.81 21.27 32.45
CA GLU A 533 16.86 20.97 33.89
C GLU A 533 17.96 21.79 34.59
N ARG A 534 19.21 21.69 34.10
CA ARG A 534 20.35 22.51 34.61
C ARG A 534 20.13 24.02 34.46
N ASN A 535 19.30 24.46 33.53
CA ASN A 535 19.00 25.89 33.36
C ASN A 535 17.90 26.36 34.31
N ILE A 536 16.89 25.53 34.56
CA ILE A 536 15.85 25.74 35.58
C ILE A 536 16.49 25.75 36.98
N GLU A 537 17.44 24.86 37.27
CA GLU A 537 18.23 24.88 38.51
C GLU A 537 18.99 26.21 38.67
N ARG A 538 19.68 26.68 37.63
CA ARG A 538 20.36 27.99 37.65
C ARG A 538 19.38 29.15 37.84
N GLU A 539 18.25 29.13 37.15
CA GLU A 539 17.22 30.17 37.25
C GLU A 539 16.60 30.18 38.64
N GLN A 540 16.36 29.01 39.25
CA GLN A 540 15.97 28.88 40.65
C GLN A 540 17.04 29.44 41.59
N HIS A 541 18.33 29.16 41.37
CA HIS A 541 19.43 29.73 42.15
C HIS A 541 19.57 31.25 41.97
N ILE A 542 19.34 31.79 40.77
CA ILE A 542 19.36 33.23 40.47
C ILE A 542 18.18 33.92 41.18
N ASN A 543 16.95 33.40 41.02
CA ASN A 543 15.76 33.92 41.69
C ASN A 543 15.88 33.84 43.23
N ASN A 544 16.49 32.78 43.76
CA ASN A 544 16.81 32.66 45.18
C ASN A 544 17.89 33.66 45.63
N THR A 545 18.84 34.00 44.75
CA THR A 545 19.86 35.04 45.00
C THR A 545 19.25 36.44 44.97
N GLU A 546 18.29 36.72 44.08
CA GLU A 546 17.53 37.98 44.09
C GLU A 546 16.64 38.12 45.33
N TYR A 547 15.95 37.04 45.71
CA TYR A 547 15.20 37.00 46.98
C TYR A 547 16.12 37.24 48.18
N PHE A 548 17.26 36.55 48.24
CA PHE A 548 18.26 36.75 49.30
C PHE A 548 18.79 38.18 49.34
N LYS A 549 19.14 38.78 48.19
CA LYS A 549 19.52 40.20 48.06
C LYS A 549 18.44 41.13 48.61
N ASN A 550 17.17 40.87 48.32
CA ASN A 550 16.05 41.66 48.83
C ASN A 550 15.84 41.50 50.35
N VAL A 551 16.07 40.29 50.90
CA VAL A 551 16.05 40.05 52.36
C VAL A 551 17.22 40.75 53.06
N MET A 552 18.44 40.64 52.52
CA MET A 552 19.63 41.35 53.03
C MET A 552 19.47 42.86 52.99
N LEU A 553 18.95 43.43 51.90
CA LEU A 553 18.67 44.86 51.80
C LEU A 553 17.66 45.34 52.84
N LYS A 554 16.60 44.57 53.11
CA LYS A 554 15.65 44.89 54.20
C LYS A 554 16.26 44.76 55.60
N PHE A 555 17.14 43.78 55.81
CA PHE A 555 17.80 43.57 57.10
C PHE A 555 18.81 44.67 57.43
N LEU A 556 19.60 45.09 56.45
CA LEU A 556 20.61 46.17 56.57
C LEU A 556 20.00 47.57 56.59
N ALA A 557 18.82 47.78 55.99
CA ALA A 557 18.13 49.06 56.04
C ALA A 557 17.80 49.50 57.48
N PRO A 558 17.55 50.80 57.71
CA PRO A 558 16.89 51.26 58.92
C PRO A 558 15.50 50.59 59.03
N PRO A 559 15.18 49.91 60.15
CA PRO A 559 13.92 49.20 60.29
C PRO A 559 12.75 50.20 60.24
N LYS A 560 11.71 49.85 59.48
CA LYS A 560 10.51 50.69 59.34
C LYS A 560 9.42 50.32 60.34
N VAL A 561 9.52 49.13 60.92
CA VAL A 561 8.67 48.59 61.97
C VAL A 561 9.57 47.97 63.03
N ASN A 562 9.20 48.09 64.31
CA ASN A 562 9.88 47.35 65.37
C ASN A 562 9.83 45.84 65.09
N ASP A 563 10.88 45.13 65.46
CA ASP A 563 11.06 43.68 65.27
C ASP A 563 11.08 43.17 63.81
N GLU A 564 11.10 44.05 62.80
CA GLU A 564 11.26 43.67 61.38
C GLU A 564 12.53 42.81 61.16
N ARG A 565 13.64 43.15 61.83
CA ARG A 565 14.89 42.35 61.79
C ARG A 565 14.75 40.99 62.45
N VAL A 566 13.97 40.87 63.53
CA VAL A 566 13.71 39.59 64.22
C VAL A 566 12.89 38.66 63.32
N GLN A 567 11.92 39.20 62.59
CA GLN A 567 11.09 38.44 61.63
C GLN A 567 11.87 37.97 60.39
N LEU A 568 12.93 38.70 59.99
CA LEU A 568 13.81 38.29 58.88
C LEU A 568 14.89 37.28 59.30
N LEU A 569 15.19 37.14 60.59
CA LEU A 569 16.24 36.24 61.09
C LEU A 569 16.03 34.75 60.72
N PRO A 570 14.82 34.15 60.84
CA PRO A 570 14.59 32.77 60.41
C PRO A 570 14.76 32.58 58.90
N VAL A 571 14.37 33.59 58.11
CA VAL A 571 14.53 33.57 56.65
C VAL A 571 16.03 33.56 56.30
N LEU A 572 16.82 34.45 56.90
CA LEU A 572 18.27 34.48 56.73
C LEU A 572 18.94 33.18 57.17
N ARG A 573 18.52 32.60 58.31
CA ARG A 573 19.00 31.28 58.77
C ARG A 573 18.76 30.20 57.71
N THR A 574 17.59 30.14 57.10
CA THR A 574 17.29 29.15 56.03
C THR A 574 18.04 29.42 54.72
N MET A 575 18.21 30.69 54.34
CA MET A 575 18.88 31.11 53.10
C MET A 575 20.40 30.91 53.13
N LEU A 576 21.05 31.32 54.22
CA LEU A 576 22.50 31.22 54.42
C LEU A 576 22.93 29.90 55.09
N ARG A 577 21.97 29.08 55.55
CA ARG A 577 22.21 27.87 56.37
C ARG A 577 23.06 28.14 57.62
N LEU A 578 22.81 29.26 58.29
CA LEU A 578 23.49 29.64 59.52
C LEU A 578 23.37 28.52 60.58
N SER A 579 24.50 28.22 61.21
CA SER A 579 24.56 27.33 62.38
C SER A 579 23.75 27.89 63.55
N PRO A 580 23.46 27.08 64.59
CA PRO A 580 22.81 27.57 65.80
C PRO A 580 23.56 28.74 66.45
N GLU A 581 24.89 28.64 66.53
CA GLU A 581 25.78 29.65 67.13
C GLU A 581 25.77 30.97 66.33
N GLU A 582 25.90 30.91 65.00
CA GLU A 582 25.78 32.09 64.14
C GLU A 582 24.39 32.73 64.21
N THR A 583 23.33 31.91 64.32
CA THR A 583 21.96 32.40 64.51
C THR A 583 21.83 33.15 65.83
N GLU A 584 22.42 32.64 66.92
CA GLU A 584 22.39 33.24 68.25
C GLU A 584 23.20 34.54 68.31
N LEU A 585 24.38 34.59 67.67
CA LEU A 585 25.17 35.82 67.52
C LEU A 585 24.39 36.93 66.82
N VAL A 586 23.77 36.64 65.67
CA VAL A 586 22.98 37.64 64.94
C VAL A 586 21.69 38.00 65.70
N SER A 587 21.06 37.05 66.41
CA SER A 587 19.94 37.32 67.32
C SER A 587 20.31 38.33 68.40
N ASN A 588 21.47 38.15 69.05
CA ASN A 588 21.94 39.05 70.10
C ASN A 588 22.20 40.47 69.56
N ILE A 589 22.90 40.59 68.43
CA ILE A 589 23.14 41.88 67.77
C ILE A 589 21.82 42.58 67.37
N VAL A 590 20.82 41.83 66.88
CA VAL A 590 19.50 42.40 66.56
C VAL A 590 18.78 42.89 67.82
N ASN A 591 18.78 42.09 68.89
CA ASN A 591 18.15 42.44 70.17
C ASN A 591 18.81 43.66 70.82
N GLU A 592 20.14 43.74 70.79
CA GLU A 592 20.92 44.91 71.20
C GLU A 592 20.56 46.14 70.35
N SER A 593 20.46 46.01 69.02
CA SER A 593 20.11 47.12 68.13
C SER A 593 18.68 47.65 68.34
N ASN A 594 17.74 46.80 68.75
CA ASN A 594 16.36 47.17 69.12
C ASN A 594 16.28 47.78 70.53
N GLN A 595 17.17 47.44 71.46
CA GLN A 595 17.25 48.09 72.78
C GLN A 595 18.03 49.41 72.73
N ALA A 596 19.03 49.53 71.84
CA ALA A 596 19.87 50.71 71.65
C ALA A 596 19.19 51.90 70.94
N SER A 597 17.88 51.79 70.62
CA SER A 597 17.09 52.83 69.94
C SER A 597 16.97 54.18 70.67
N GLY A 598 17.61 54.34 71.83
CA GLY A 598 17.68 55.60 72.58
C GLY A 598 18.99 56.39 72.49
N SER A 599 20.13 55.83 72.01
CA SER A 599 21.42 56.58 72.11
C SER A 599 22.56 56.24 71.13
N GLN A 600 22.81 54.98 70.73
CA GLN A 600 24.07 54.61 70.03
C GLN A 600 23.89 53.71 68.80
N ASN A 601 23.24 54.21 67.75
CA ASN A 601 23.04 53.48 66.47
C ASN A 601 23.76 54.16 65.29
N SER A 602 25.04 54.57 65.45
CA SER A 602 25.78 55.33 64.44
C SER A 602 27.17 54.78 64.04
N GLU A 603 27.79 53.89 64.82
CA GLU A 603 29.19 53.47 64.59
C GLU A 603 29.33 52.44 63.45
N TRP A 604 28.52 51.37 63.47
CA TRP A 604 28.52 50.34 62.43
C TRP A 604 28.20 50.87 61.02
N THR A 605 27.28 51.83 60.91
CA THR A 605 26.97 52.51 59.65
C THR A 605 28.14 53.35 59.14
N SER A 606 28.91 53.96 60.04
CA SER A 606 30.05 54.80 59.66
C SER A 606 31.15 54.02 58.93
N TYR A 607 31.41 52.78 59.34
CA TYR A 607 32.44 51.92 58.72
C TYR A 607 32.09 51.45 57.30
N LEU A 608 30.80 51.32 56.97
CA LEU A 608 30.35 50.95 55.61
C LEU A 608 30.39 52.15 54.65
N PHE A 609 29.97 53.34 55.09
CA PHE A 609 30.00 54.52 54.23
C PHE A 609 31.39 55.14 54.08
N SER A 610 32.28 55.00 55.07
CA SER A 610 33.64 55.55 55.01
C SER A 610 34.62 54.79 54.06
N ASN A 611 34.21 53.65 53.50
CA ASN A 611 35.04 52.81 52.62
C ASN A 611 34.51 52.75 51.17
N MET A 612 33.58 53.64 50.78
CA MET A 612 32.93 53.63 49.46
C MET A 612 32.95 55.02 48.80
N LEU A 613 34.07 55.75 48.95
CA LEU A 613 34.29 57.10 48.44
C LEU A 613 35.77 57.33 48.11
#